data_AF-A0A800AWV9-F1
#
_entry.id   AF-A0A800AWV9-F1
#
_cell.length_a   1.000
_cell.length_b   1.000
_cell.length_c   1.000
_cell.angle_alpha   90.00
_cell.angle_beta   90.00
_cell.angle_gamma   90.00
#
_symmetry.space_group_name_H-M   'P 1'
#
loop_
_entity.id
_entity.type
_entity.pdbx_description
1 polymer ?
#
loop_
_entity_poly.entity_id
_entity_poly.type
_entity_poly.pdbx_seq_one_letter_code
_entity_poly.pdbx_strand_id
1 'polypeptide(L)' 'TVLVDPPRAGLDIGTIELIANIKHIIYISCNPETLARDLETLTKTHEFLNFSDKNFMYIVNRMCG' A
#
# COMPACT_ATOMS: atom_id res chain seq x y z
N THR A 1 6.25 -9.18 7.17
CA THR A 1 5.21 -9.00 6.13
C THR A 1 3.94 -8.58 6.81
N VAL A 2 3.30 -7.51 6.34
CA VAL A 2 2.03 -7.01 6.88
C VAL A 2 0.96 -7.04 5.80
N LEU A 3 -0.27 -7.37 6.17
CA LEU A 3 -1.44 -7.25 5.31
C LEU A 3 -2.29 -6.10 5.83
N VAL A 4 -2.66 -5.19 4.94
CA VAL A 4 -3.40 -3.97 5.24
C VAL A 4 -4.63 -3.93 4.36
N ASP A 5 -5.79 -3.94 5.00
CA ASP A 5 -7.11 -3.80 4.39
C ASP A 5 -7.76 -2.55 5.01
N PRO A 6 -7.52 -1.35 4.46
CA PRO A 6 -8.07 -0.13 5.00
C PRO A 6 -9.59 -0.08 4.83
N PRO A 7 -10.33 0.60 5.72
CA PRO A 7 -11.72 0.96 5.44
C PRO A 7 -11.80 1.81 4.16
N ARG A 8 -12.99 1.94 3.55
CA ARG A 8 -13.20 2.73 2.30
C ARG A 8 -12.60 4.14 2.29
N ALA A 9 -12.34 4.71 3.48
CA ALA A 9 -11.71 6.01 3.68
C ALA A 9 -10.17 6.02 3.44
N GLY A 10 -9.53 4.86 3.27
CA GLY A 10 -8.08 4.74 3.17
C GLY A 10 -7.38 4.69 4.54
N LEU A 11 -6.05 4.80 4.53
CA LEU A 11 -5.24 4.93 5.73
C LEU A 11 -4.98 6.40 6.07
N ASP A 12 -4.85 6.70 7.35
CA ASP A 12 -4.30 7.99 7.78
C ASP A 12 -2.78 8.03 7.53
N ILE A 13 -2.24 9.22 7.31
CA ILE A 13 -0.82 9.48 7.03
C ILE A 13 0.07 8.82 8.09
N GLY A 14 -0.27 8.90 9.37
CA GLY A 14 0.52 8.28 10.43
C GLY A 14 0.59 6.74 10.31
N THR A 15 -0.48 6.13 9.80
CA THR A 15 -0.50 4.68 9.56
C THR A 15 0.32 4.32 8.32
N ILE A 16 0.26 5.15 7.27
CA ILE A 16 1.07 4.98 6.04
C ILE A 16 2.56 5.01 6.38
N GLU A 17 3.01 5.97 7.21
CA GLU A 17 4.41 6.07 7.63
C GLU A 17 4.86 4.87 8.47
N LEU A 18 3.98 4.36 9.35
CA LEU A 18 4.26 3.15 10.13
C LEU A 18 4.44 1.93 9.21
N ILE A 19 3.51 1.70 8.28
CA ILE A 19 3.62 0.56 7.37
C ILE A 19 4.76 0.73 6.38
N ALA A 20 5.12 1.96 5.97
CA ALA A 20 6.25 2.23 5.08
C ALA A 20 7.62 1.82 5.67
N ASN A 21 7.69 1.53 6.97
CA ASN A 21 8.90 0.95 7.57
C ASN A 21 8.97 -0.58 7.41
N ILE A 22 7.86 -1.24 7.09
CA ILE A 22 7.77 -2.69 6.92
C ILE A 22 8.33 -3.10 5.55
N LYS A 23 9.13 -4.17 5.51
CA LYS A 23 9.80 -4.62 4.28
C LYS A 23 8.87 -5.15 3.18
N HIS A 24 7.78 -5.79 3.59
CA HIS A 24 6.80 -6.43 2.70
C HIS A 24 5.40 -6.05 3.14
N ILE A 25 4.65 -5.38 2.27
CA ILE A 25 3.30 -4.91 2.53
C ILE A 25 2.37 -5.48 1.45
N ILE A 26 1.24 -6.04 1.88
CA ILE A 26 0.13 -6.43 1.02
C ILE A 26 -0.99 -5.44 1.31
N TYR A 27 -1.23 -4.52 0.39
CA TYR A 27 -2.26 -3.50 0.50
C TYR A 27 -3.45 -3.88 -0.38
N ILE A 28 -4.64 -3.96 0.20
CA ILE A 28 -5.87 -4.33 -0.50
C ILE A 28 -6.83 -3.15 -0.39
N SER A 29 -7.36 -2.64 -1.51
CA SER A 29 -8.38 -1.58 -1.46
C SER A 29 -9.42 -1.77 -2.55
N CYS A 30 -10.68 -1.46 -2.22
CA CYS A 30 -11.77 -1.44 -3.19
C CYS A 30 -12.06 -0.04 -3.75
N ASN A 31 -11.30 0.99 -3.33
CA ASN A 31 -11.50 2.39 -3.72
C ASN A 31 -10.26 2.93 -4.47
N PRO A 32 -10.35 3.24 -5.77
CA PRO A 32 -9.20 3.65 -6.57
C PRO A 32 -8.64 5.02 -6.21
N GLU A 33 -9.46 5.94 -5.68
CA GLU A 33 -9.02 7.30 -5.32
C GLU A 33 -8.12 7.31 -4.08
N THR A 34 -8.55 6.66 -3.00
CA THR A 34 -7.77 6.58 -1.75
C THR A 34 -6.50 5.76 -1.95
N LEU A 35 -6.62 4.72 -2.75
CA LEU A 35 -5.50 3.89 -3.13
C LEU A 35 -4.43 4.67 -3.91
N ALA A 36 -4.80 5.45 -4.92
CA ALA A 36 -3.83 6.22 -5.70
C ALA A 36 -3.05 7.20 -4.80
N ARG A 37 -3.75 7.83 -3.84
CA ARG A 37 -3.14 8.70 -2.83
C ARG A 37 -2.15 7.95 -1.94
N ASP A 38 -2.54 6.77 -1.43
CA ASP A 38 -1.69 5.97 -0.55
C ASP A 38 -0.46 5.41 -1.31
N LEU A 39 -0.66 4.98 -2.56
CA LEU A 39 0.40 4.51 -3.44
C LEU A 39 1.40 5.62 -3.78
N GLU A 40 0.99 6.88 -3.95
CA GLU A 40 1.93 8.00 -4.20
C GLU A 40 2.99 8.12 -3.10
N THR A 41 2.63 7.79 -1.86
CA THR A 41 3.56 7.79 -0.73
C THR A 41 4.34 6.47 -0.64
N LEU A 42 3.67 5.33 -0.78
CA LEU A 42 4.29 4.01 -0.67
C LEU A 42 5.30 3.75 -1.80
N THR A 43 5.03 4.22 -3.02
CA THR A 43 5.93 4.09 -4.19
C THR A 43 7.25 4.83 -4.05
N LYS A 44 7.36 5.80 -3.12
CA LYS A 44 8.63 6.47 -2.81
C LYS A 44 9.63 5.56 -2.11
N THR A 45 9.12 4.52 -1.42
CA THR A 45 9.93 3.63 -0.58
C THR A 45 9.81 2.16 -0.99
N HIS A 46 8.78 1.81 -1.76
CA HIS A 46 8.48 0.44 -2.16
C HIS A 46 8.24 0.32 -3.66
N GLU A 47 8.66 -0.81 -4.21
CA GLU A 47 8.33 -1.20 -5.58
C GLU A 47 7.06 -2.02 -5.65
N PHE A 48 6.32 -1.76 -6.71
CA PHE A 48 5.13 -2.47 -7.08
C PHE A 48 5.46 -3.83 -7.69
N LEU A 49 4.90 -4.92 -7.16
CA LEU A 49 5.16 -6.27 -7.67
C LEU A 49 4.04 -6.84 -8.51
N ASN A 50 2.79 -6.68 -8.08
CA ASN A 50 1.65 -7.30 -8.74
C ASN A 50 0.36 -6.53 -8.46
N PHE A 51 -0.55 -6.59 -9.45
CA PHE A 51 -1.87 -6.02 -9.42
C PHE A 51 -2.93 -7.11 -9.65
N SER A 52 -4.03 -7.08 -8.91
CA SER A 52 -5.19 -7.93 -9.19
C SER A 52 -6.48 -7.11 -9.30
N ASP A 53 -7.16 -7.25 -10.43
CA ASP A 53 -8.31 -6.43 -10.85
C ASP A 53 -9.54 -6.54 -9.94
N LYS A 54 -9.71 -7.67 -9.23
CA LYS A 54 -10.92 -7.94 -8.44
C LYS A 54 -11.03 -7.20 -7.10
N ASN A 55 -9.92 -6.77 -6.51
CA ASN A 55 -9.89 -6.12 -5.19
C ASN A 55 -8.72 -5.13 -5.05
N PHE A 56 -8.21 -4.63 -6.19
CA PHE A 56 -6.99 -3.84 -6.32
C PHE A 56 -5.94 -4.24 -5.25
N MET A 57 -5.44 -5.49 -5.36
CA MET A 57 -4.43 -6.01 -4.44
C MET A 57 -3.04 -5.60 -4.93
N TYR A 58 -2.27 -5.00 -4.03
CA TYR A 58 -0.94 -4.47 -4.28
C TYR A 58 0.07 -5.09 -3.34
N ILE A 59 1.11 -5.67 -3.92
CA ILE A 59 2.26 -6.15 -3.16
C ILE A 59 3.38 -5.14 -3.36
N VAL A 60 3.88 -4.60 -2.25
CA VAL A 60 4.93 -3.59 -2.23
C VAL A 60 6.14 -4.10 -1.44
N ASN A 61 7.32 -4.12 -2.07
CA ASN A 61 8.60 -4.47 -1.43
C ASN A 61 9.41 -3.20 -1.18
N ARG A 62 9.92 -3.03 0.04
CA ARG A 62 10.79 -1.90 0.34
C ARG A 62 12.07 -2.00 -0.50
N MET A 63 12.40 -0.95 -1.22
CA MET A 63 13.70 -0.81 -1.86
C MET A 63 14.75 -0.65 -0.75
N CYS A 64 15.46 -1.74 -0.44
CA CYS A 64 16.69 -1.66 0.33
C CYS A 64 17.82 -1.32 -0.66
N GLY A 65 18.25 -0.06 -0.66
CA GLY A 65 19.58 0.29 -1.12
C GLY A 65 20.64 -0.28 -0.18
#